data_AF-A0AAD7CZC8-F1
#
_entry.id   AF-A0AAD7CZC8-F1
#
_cell.length_a   1.000
_cell.length_b   1.000
_cell.length_c   1.000
_cell.angle_alpha   90.00
_cell.angle_beta   90.00
_cell.angle_gamma   90.00
#
_symmetry.space_group_name_H-M   'P 1'
#
loop_
_entity.id
_entity.type
_entity.pdbx_description
1 polymer ?
#
loop_
_entity_poly.entity_id
_entity_poly.type
_entity_poly.pdbx_seq_one_letter_code
_entity_poly.pdbx_strand_id
1 'polypeptide(L)'
;MDRDYVGWAKHCTLAQAPPYYLIDFRISVRFEPGEPRMVYPIVGGDQSPPEFEGDGVSELLDSFPTDVYYLGNFIREEFMEGPVGVRRALSLDMGREGFDFMRPLVDDMTQADPKTRPTMDEVVLRFASKTS
;
A
#
# COMPACT_ATOMS: atom_id res chain seq x y z
N MET A 1 -18.03 29.47 9.24
CA MET A 1 -17.05 29.01 8.23
C MET A 1 -17.33 29.80 6.98
N ASP A 2 -16.43 30.72 6.62
CA ASP A 2 -16.45 31.34 5.30
C ASP A 2 -16.15 30.27 4.25
N ARG A 3 -17.01 30.20 3.24
CA ARG A 3 -17.10 29.07 2.30
C ARG A 3 -16.38 29.38 0.98
N ASP A 4 -15.51 30.38 1.01
CA ASP A 4 -14.99 30.99 -0.22
C ASP A 4 -13.61 30.43 -0.63
N TYR A 5 -13.07 29.46 0.12
CA TYR A 5 -11.81 28.75 -0.18
C TYR A 5 -10.65 29.64 -0.67
N VAL A 6 -10.61 30.90 -0.23
CA VAL A 6 -9.57 31.87 -0.56
C VAL A 6 -8.68 32.10 0.67
N GLY A 7 -7.43 31.64 0.58
CA GLY A 7 -6.43 31.84 1.62
C GLY A 7 -5.48 30.63 1.78
N TRP A 8 -4.35 30.86 2.45
CA TRP A 8 -3.44 29.78 2.82
C TRP A 8 -4.07 28.95 3.94
N ALA A 9 -4.06 27.62 3.79
CA ALA A 9 -4.54 26.74 4.84
C ALA A 9 -3.74 26.98 6.14
N LYS A 10 -4.43 27.07 7.27
CA LYS A 10 -3.78 27.20 8.58
C LYS A 10 -2.91 25.95 8.82
N HIS A 11 -1.66 26.16 9.20
CA HIS A 11 -0.75 25.09 9.55
C HIS A 11 -1.29 24.37 10.80
N CYS A 12 -1.72 23.12 10.66
CA CYS A 12 -2.18 22.29 11.77
C CYS A 12 -1.01 21.46 12.30
N THR A 13 -0.64 21.64 13.56
CA THR A 13 0.31 20.77 14.27
C THR A 13 -0.41 19.51 14.76
N LEU A 14 -0.26 18.40 14.01
CA LEU A 14 -0.43 16.96 14.32
C LEU A 14 -1.58 16.42 15.23
N ALA A 15 -2.32 17.22 15.99
CA ALA A 15 -3.36 16.73 16.90
C ALA A 15 -4.69 16.38 16.18
N GLN A 16 -4.84 16.76 14.91
CA GLN A 16 -6.05 16.54 14.11
C GLN A 16 -5.69 16.34 12.65
N ALA A 17 -4.99 15.24 12.31
CA ALA A 17 -4.91 14.83 10.91
C ALA A 17 -6.34 14.59 10.38
N PRO A 18 -6.68 15.09 9.18
CA PRO A 18 -7.98 14.78 8.58
C PRO A 18 -8.10 13.26 8.38
N PRO A 19 -9.31 12.69 8.49
CA PRO A 19 -9.52 11.27 8.22
C PRO A 19 -9.12 10.95 6.77
N TYR A 20 -8.35 9.89 6.59
CA TYR A 20 -8.02 9.34 5.28
C TYR A 20 -9.08 8.33 4.86
N TYR A 21 -9.47 8.36 3.59
CA TYR A 21 -10.44 7.45 3.02
C TYR A 21 -9.84 6.73 1.82
N LEU A 22 -10.00 5.41 1.77
CA LEU A 22 -9.75 4.63 0.55
C LEU A 22 -10.91 4.89 -0.42
N ILE A 23 -10.59 5.10 -1.69
CA ILE A 23 -11.54 5.40 -2.76
C ILE A 23 -11.31 4.48 -3.95
N ASP A 24 -12.20 4.56 -4.94
CA ASP A 24 -12.14 3.82 -6.21
C ASP A 24 -12.17 2.30 -6.05
N PHE A 25 -13.31 1.78 -5.58
CA PHE A 25 -13.56 0.34 -5.45
C PHE A 25 -14.09 -0.31 -6.75
N ARG A 26 -13.89 0.32 -7.91
CA ARG A 26 -14.50 -0.15 -9.18
C ARG A 26 -14.07 -1.57 -9.56
N ILE A 27 -12.84 -1.94 -9.20
CA ILE A 27 -12.26 -3.26 -9.48
C ILE A 27 -12.13 -4.14 -8.23
N SER A 28 -12.64 -3.68 -7.09
CA SER A 28 -12.59 -4.44 -5.85
C SER A 28 -13.62 -5.57 -5.85
N VAL A 29 -13.28 -6.67 -5.20
CA VAL A 29 -14.18 -7.81 -5.03
C VAL A 29 -14.68 -7.82 -3.58
N ARG A 30 -15.99 -8.05 -3.42
CA ARG A 30 -16.61 -8.27 -2.11
C ARG A 30 -16.88 -9.75 -1.95
N PHE A 31 -16.32 -10.33 -0.89
CA PHE A 31 -16.56 -11.72 -0.50
C PHE A 31 -17.65 -11.78 0.55
N GLU A 32 -18.57 -12.73 0.43
CA GLU A 32 -19.54 -13.00 1.49
C GLU A 32 -18.91 -13.85 2.61
N PRO A 33 -19.40 -13.76 3.86
CA PRO A 33 -18.87 -14.56 4.96
C PRO A 33 -18.92 -16.06 4.65
N GLY A 34 -17.74 -16.71 4.66
CA GLY A 34 -17.60 -18.15 4.40
C GLY A 34 -17.33 -18.52 2.93
N GLU A 35 -17.32 -17.56 2.01
CA GLU A 35 -16.93 -17.79 0.62
C GLU A 35 -15.41 -18.00 0.49
N PRO A 36 -14.94 -18.90 -0.40
CA PRO A 36 -13.54 -18.99 -0.74
C PRO A 36 -13.02 -17.66 -1.28
N ARG A 37 -11.91 -17.16 -0.73
CA ARG A 37 -11.32 -15.86 -1.08
C ARG A 37 -10.49 -15.92 -2.37
N MET A 38 -10.95 -16.64 -3.38
CA MET A 38 -10.18 -16.91 -4.59
C MET A 38 -10.80 -16.17 -5.78
N VAL A 39 -10.01 -15.34 -6.45
CA VAL A 39 -10.44 -14.54 -7.60
C VAL A 39 -9.45 -14.61 -8.74
N TYR A 40 -9.95 -14.43 -9.96
CA TYR A 40 -9.09 -14.14 -11.10
C TYR A 40 -8.56 -12.70 -10.98
N PRO A 41 -7.25 -12.48 -11.14
CA PRO A 41 -6.67 -11.15 -11.08
C PRO A 41 -7.32 -10.17 -12.05
N ILE A 42 -7.77 -9.03 -11.54
CA ILE A 42 -8.12 -7.87 -12.36
C ILE A 42 -6.92 -6.93 -12.30
N VAL A 43 -6.13 -6.93 -13.37
CA VAL A 43 -4.89 -6.15 -13.41
C VAL A 43 -5.21 -4.65 -13.49
N GLY A 44 -4.89 -3.93 -12.42
CA GLY A 44 -5.06 -2.50 -12.31
C GLY A 44 -3.93 -1.70 -12.96
N GLY A 45 -3.83 -0.41 -12.59
CA GLY A 45 -2.74 0.45 -13.07
C GLY A 45 -1.37 0.06 -12.52
N ASP A 46 -1.33 -0.50 -11.29
CA ASP A 46 -0.13 -1.10 -10.73
C ASP A 46 -0.11 -2.60 -11.02
N GLN A 47 0.87 -2.99 -11.82
CA GLN A 47 1.11 -4.36 -12.28
C GLN A 47 2.35 -4.98 -11.62
N SER A 48 2.88 -4.35 -10.58
CA SER A 48 4.08 -4.79 -9.86
C SER A 48 3.94 -6.03 -8.95
N PRO A 49 2.75 -6.49 -8.52
CA PRO A 49 2.66 -7.72 -7.73
C PRO A 49 3.29 -8.92 -8.45
N PRO A 50 4.24 -9.66 -7.83
CA PRO A 50 4.95 -10.77 -8.46
C PRO A 50 4.03 -11.90 -8.93
N GLU A 51 2.91 -12.11 -8.25
CA GLU A 51 1.89 -13.09 -8.62
C GLU A 51 1.19 -12.80 -9.96
N PHE A 52 1.37 -11.60 -10.53
CA PHE A 52 0.80 -11.25 -11.84
C PHE A 52 1.80 -11.45 -12.99
N GLU A 53 3.03 -11.88 -12.72
CA GLU A 53 4.00 -12.17 -13.76
C GLU A 53 3.65 -13.49 -14.50
N GLY A 54 3.88 -13.52 -15.81
CA GLY A 54 3.65 -14.71 -16.64
C GLY A 54 2.18 -15.13 -16.69
N ASP A 55 1.91 -16.40 -16.40
CA ASP A 55 0.56 -16.98 -16.46
C ASP A 55 -0.28 -16.70 -15.19
N GLY A 56 0.29 -16.04 -14.17
CA GLY A 56 -0.36 -15.83 -12.88
C GLY A 56 -1.67 -15.02 -12.94
N VAL A 57 -1.81 -14.15 -13.95
CA VAL A 57 -3.07 -13.42 -14.22
C VAL A 57 -4.23 -14.33 -14.67
N SER A 58 -3.93 -15.55 -15.09
CA SER A 58 -4.93 -16.55 -15.54
C SER A 58 -5.26 -17.59 -14.47
N GLU A 59 -4.67 -17.49 -13.28
CA GLU A 59 -4.89 -18.40 -12.16
C GLU A 59 -5.75 -17.76 -11.07
N LEU A 60 -6.45 -18.59 -10.30
CA LEU A 60 -7.17 -18.12 -9.12
C LEU A 60 -6.19 -17.85 -7.98
N LEU A 61 -6.29 -16.69 -7.35
CA LEU A 61 -5.47 -16.35 -6.19
C LEU A 61 -6.25 -15.68 -5.06
N ASP A 62 -5.66 -15.71 -3.86
CA ASP A 62 -6.14 -14.93 -2.72
C ASP A 62 -5.69 -13.48 -2.89
N SER A 63 -6.65 -12.57 -2.94
CA SER A 63 -6.42 -11.14 -3.17
C SER A 63 -5.93 -10.38 -1.93
N PHE A 64 -6.15 -10.92 -0.71
CA PHE A 64 -5.79 -10.21 0.51
C PHE A 64 -4.27 -10.01 0.67
N PRO A 65 -3.41 -11.02 0.41
CA PRO A 65 -1.97 -10.81 0.35
C PRO A 65 -1.53 -9.82 -0.74
N THR A 66 -2.27 -9.70 -1.84
CA THR A 66 -1.99 -8.72 -2.90
C THR A 66 -2.28 -7.30 -2.41
N ASP A 67 -3.36 -7.07 -1.66
CA ASP A 67 -3.64 -5.78 -1.04
C ASP A 67 -2.55 -5.37 -0.02
N VAL A 68 -2.01 -6.33 0.72
CA VAL A 68 -0.85 -6.11 1.61
C VAL A 68 0.36 -5.66 0.81
N TYR A 69 0.65 -6.32 -0.32
CA TYR A 69 1.74 -5.95 -1.21
C TYR A 69 1.54 -4.54 -1.76
N TYR A 70 0.35 -4.21 -2.27
CA TYR A 70 0.07 -2.89 -2.81
C TYR A 70 0.32 -1.78 -1.80
N LEU A 71 -0.17 -1.94 -0.57
CA LEU A 71 0.04 -0.93 0.47
C LEU A 71 1.52 -0.84 0.88
N GLY A 72 2.22 -1.97 1.00
CA GLY A 72 3.65 -2.01 1.31
C GLY A 72 4.48 -1.36 0.22
N ASN A 73 4.20 -1.66 -1.05
CA ASN A 73 4.91 -1.11 -2.19
C ASN A 73 4.62 0.40 -2.36
N PHE A 74 3.38 0.83 -2.13
CA PHE A 74 3.03 2.25 -2.07
C PHE A 74 3.87 3.00 -1.03
N ILE A 75 4.00 2.45 0.18
CA ILE A 75 4.85 3.06 1.22
C ILE A 75 6.32 3.10 0.78
N ARG A 76 6.82 1.99 0.24
CA ARG A 76 8.20 1.90 -0.26
C ARG A 76 8.48 2.99 -1.30
N GLU A 77 7.63 3.12 -2.30
CA GLU A 77 7.85 4.03 -3.42
C GLU A 77 7.59 5.50 -3.06
N GLU A 78 6.52 5.81 -2.34
CA GLU A 78 6.13 7.21 -2.07
C GLU A 78 6.84 7.85 -0.88
N PHE A 79 7.34 7.01 0.06
CA PHE A 79 7.95 7.50 1.29
C PHE A 79 9.40 7.07 1.46
N MET A 80 9.82 5.89 1.03
CA MET A 80 11.13 5.35 1.41
C MET A 80 12.20 5.42 0.33
N GLU A 81 11.87 5.18 -0.94
CA GLU A 81 12.84 5.05 -2.03
C GLU A 81 12.61 6.05 -3.18
N GLY A 82 11.41 6.64 -3.24
CA GLY A 82 10.96 7.47 -4.35
C GLY A 82 10.39 6.64 -5.53
N PRO A 83 9.61 7.27 -6.43
CA PRO A 83 8.98 6.57 -7.55
C PRO A 83 10.01 5.84 -8.42
N VAL A 84 9.71 4.59 -8.79
CA VAL A 84 10.66 3.71 -9.51
C VAL A 84 11.18 4.35 -10.80
N GLY A 85 10.32 5.05 -11.54
CA GLY A 85 10.72 5.74 -12.78
C GLY A 85 11.77 6.83 -12.55
N VAL A 86 11.67 7.55 -11.44
CA VAL A 86 12.61 8.61 -11.06
C VAL A 86 13.91 8.01 -10.51
N ARG A 87 13.81 7.01 -9.62
CA ARG A 87 14.97 6.28 -9.08
C ARG A 87 15.84 5.68 -10.19
N ARG A 88 15.21 5.00 -11.15
CA ARG A 88 15.92 4.40 -12.31
C ARG A 88 16.55 5.46 -13.21
N ALA A 89 15.87 6.58 -13.44
CA ALA A 89 16.36 7.63 -14.33
C ALA A 89 17.49 8.47 -13.72
N LEU A 90 17.46 8.72 -12.41
CA LEU A 90 18.36 9.66 -11.75
C LEU A 90 19.42 9.00 -10.86
N SER A 91 19.29 7.71 -10.55
CA SER A 91 20.19 7.01 -9.61
C SER A 91 20.35 7.74 -8.27
N LEU A 92 19.27 8.39 -7.82
CA LEU A 92 19.20 9.11 -6.56
C LEU A 92 18.17 8.43 -5.66
N ASP A 93 18.53 8.24 -4.39
CA ASP A 93 17.56 7.91 -3.36
C ASP A 93 16.78 9.19 -3.02
N MET A 94 15.52 9.21 -3.42
CA MET A 94 14.61 10.35 -3.21
C MET A 94 13.61 10.04 -2.07
N GLY A 95 13.93 9.04 -1.25
CA GLY A 95 13.20 8.72 -0.04
C GLY A 95 13.07 9.91 0.90
N ARG A 96 11.95 9.95 1.63
CA ARG A 96 11.75 10.88 2.73
C ARG A 96 12.53 10.38 3.93
N GLU A 97 13.25 11.28 4.59
CA GLU A 97 13.93 10.97 5.84
C GLU A 97 12.94 10.58 6.94
N GLY A 98 13.39 9.73 7.87
CA GLY A 98 12.61 9.36 9.07
C GLY A 98 11.63 8.19 8.90
N PHE A 99 11.62 7.52 7.74
CA PHE A 99 10.76 6.35 7.48
C PHE A 99 11.47 4.99 7.63
N ASP A 100 12.78 4.98 7.95
CA ASP A 100 13.55 3.73 8.05
C ASP A 100 13.03 2.77 9.12
N PHE A 101 12.35 3.25 10.17
CA PHE A 101 11.74 2.40 11.19
C PHE A 101 10.66 1.46 10.64
N MET A 102 10.07 1.83 9.49
CA MET A 102 9.06 1.04 8.78
C MET A 102 9.67 -0.03 7.87
N ARG A 103 10.96 0.07 7.53
CA ARG A 103 11.62 -0.80 6.55
C ARG A 103 11.39 -2.30 6.80
N PRO A 104 11.59 -2.83 8.02
CA PRO A 104 11.36 -4.27 8.25
C PRO A 104 9.91 -4.69 8.01
N LEU A 105 8.93 -3.81 8.30
CA LEU A 105 7.52 -4.11 8.07
C LEU A 105 7.19 -4.08 6.57
N VAL A 106 7.67 -3.06 5.87
CA VAL A 106 7.44 -2.90 4.42
C VAL A 106 8.10 -4.02 3.62
N ASP A 107 9.29 -4.46 4.02
CA ASP A 107 9.97 -5.60 3.40
C ASP A 107 9.18 -6.91 3.56
N ASP A 108 8.59 -7.14 4.74
CA ASP A 108 7.70 -8.28 4.96
C ASP A 108 6.39 -8.18 4.15
N MET A 109 5.80 -6.98 4.03
CA MET A 109 4.56 -6.77 3.26
C MET A 109 4.75 -7.01 1.75
N THR A 110 5.98 -6.86 1.25
CA THR A 110 6.28 -6.88 -0.19
C THR A 110 7.09 -8.09 -0.62
N GLN A 111 7.09 -9.15 0.18
CA GLN A 111 7.73 -10.41 -0.19
C GLN A 111 7.12 -11.00 -1.46
N ALA A 112 7.96 -11.68 -2.24
CA ALA A 112 7.56 -12.24 -3.53
C ALA A 112 6.51 -13.35 -3.39
N ASP A 113 6.65 -14.24 -2.41
CA ASP A 113 5.63 -15.25 -2.10
C ASP A 113 4.47 -14.59 -1.33
N PRO A 114 3.24 -14.59 -1.86
CA PRO A 114 2.08 -14.04 -1.15
C PRO A 114 1.83 -14.69 0.22
N LYS A 115 2.22 -15.95 0.42
CA LYS A 115 1.97 -16.70 1.66
C LYS A 115 2.88 -16.30 2.81
N THR A 116 4.00 -15.65 2.51
CA THR A 116 4.96 -15.22 3.53
C THR A 116 4.73 -13.79 3.98
N ARG A 117 3.83 -13.06 3.31
CA ARG A 117 3.38 -11.72 3.70
C ARG A 117 2.57 -11.78 5.00
N PRO A 118 2.68 -10.77 5.88
CA PRO A 118 1.81 -10.66 7.05
C PRO A 118 0.37 -10.39 6.62
N THR A 119 -0.58 -10.81 7.43
CA THR A 119 -1.98 -10.39 7.29
C THR A 119 -2.14 -8.90 7.61
N MET A 120 -3.19 -8.26 7.11
CA MET A 120 -3.43 -6.83 7.40
C MET A 120 -3.61 -6.56 8.90
N ASP A 121 -4.19 -7.50 9.66
CA ASP A 121 -4.29 -7.41 11.12
C ASP A 121 -2.90 -7.38 11.78
N GLU A 122 -1.99 -8.25 11.34
CA GLU A 122 -0.60 -8.25 11.82
C GLU A 122 0.14 -6.97 11.42
N VAL A 123 -0.11 -6.43 10.22
CA VAL A 123 0.46 -5.16 9.78
C VAL A 123 0.03 -4.03 10.72
N VAL A 124 -1.26 -3.92 11.04
CA VAL A 124 -1.79 -2.90 11.96
C VAL A 124 -1.17 -3.03 13.34
N LEU A 125 -1.06 -4.26 13.87
CA LEU A 125 -0.44 -4.52 15.18
C LEU A 125 1.05 -4.15 15.21
N ARG A 126 1.80 -4.54 14.17
CA ARG A 126 3.23 -4.24 14.04
C ARG A 126 3.49 -2.75 13.81
N PHE A 127 2.58 -2.04 13.16
CA PHE A 127 2.67 -0.60 13.00
C PHE A 127 2.43 0.12 14.33
N ALA A 128 1.39 -0.27 15.08
CA ALA A 128 1.08 0.31 16.38
C ALA A 128 2.18 0.10 17.43
N SER A 129 2.90 -1.03 17.38
CA SER A 129 4.02 -1.29 18.28
C SER A 129 5.28 -0.48 17.97
N LYS A 130 5.35 0.17 16.80
CA LYS A 130 6.47 1.04 16.39
C LYS A 130 6.23 2.52 16.69
N THR A 131 4.99 2.89 17.03
CA THR A 131 4.58 4.27 17.32
C THR A 131 4.36 4.55 18.82
N SER A 132 4.66 3.56 19.68
CA SER A 132 4.65 3.67 21.15
C SER A 132 6.04 3.94 21.70
#